data_AF-A0A3D0NLR5-F1
#
_entry.id   AF-A0A3D0NLR5-F1
#
_cell.length_a   1.000
_cell.length_b   1.000
_cell.length_c   1.000
_cell.angle_alpha   90.00
_cell.angle_beta   90.00
_cell.angle_gamma   90.00
#
_symmetry.space_group_name_H-M   'P 1'
#
loop_
_entity.id
_entity.type
_entity.pdbx_description
1 polymer ?
#
loop_
_entity_poly.entity_id
_entity_poly.type
_entity_poly.pdbx_seq_one_letter_code
_entity_poly.pdbx_strand_id
1 'polypeptide(L)'
;MDPADPPSPADSAFAAAVGAVDRGEQNLDAAVAALIDQLTERELLWLLDGDLTILRGVREMSQRYNRVPFEGGRIDRLGIPGIRFTDGPRGVALG
;
A
#
# COMPACT_ATOMS: atom_id res chain seq x y z
N MET A 1 -14.37 4.54 15.00
CA MET A 1 -13.27 3.60 15.28
C MET A 1 -12.88 3.03 13.93
N ASP A 2 -11.75 3.48 13.41
CA ASP A 2 -11.30 3.13 12.07
C ASP A 2 -11.04 1.62 12.01
N PRO A 3 -11.66 0.85 11.10
CA PRO A 3 -11.27 -0.53 10.92
C PRO A 3 -9.90 -0.50 10.23
N ALA A 4 -8.84 -0.56 11.03
CA ALA A 4 -7.52 -0.87 10.50
C ALA A 4 -7.66 -2.08 9.58
N ASP A 5 -7.16 -1.97 8.35
CA ASP A 5 -7.13 -3.10 7.43
C ASP A 5 -6.49 -4.31 8.13
N PRO A 6 -6.98 -5.52 7.85
CA PRO A 6 -6.35 -6.71 8.41
C PRO A 6 -4.86 -6.71 8.01
N PRO A 7 -3.96 -7.11 8.92
CA PRO A 7 -2.55 -7.25 8.59
C PRO A 7 -2.40 -8.15 7.36
N SER A 8 -1.32 -7.93 6.59
CA SER A 8 -0.98 -8.80 5.46
C SER A 8 -1.11 -10.26 5.87
N PRO A 9 -1.76 -11.12 5.05
CA PRO A 9 -1.92 -12.53 5.40
C PRO A 9 -0.58 -13.13 5.79
N ALA A 10 -0.53 -13.85 6.92
CA ALA A 10 0.72 -14.36 7.48
C ALA A 10 1.49 -15.26 6.49
N ASP A 11 0.77 -15.95 5.60
CA ASP A 11 1.32 -16.85 4.58
C ASP A 11 1.62 -16.13 3.24
N SER A 12 1.52 -14.80 3.18
CA SER A 12 1.79 -14.04 1.97
C SER A 12 3.30 -13.90 1.68
N ALA A 13 3.64 -13.73 0.40
CA ALA A 13 5.01 -13.47 -0.03
C ALA A 13 5.59 -12.22 0.64
N PHE A 14 4.76 -11.17 0.82
CA PHE A 14 5.14 -9.96 1.53
C PHE A 14 5.45 -10.22 3.01
N ALA A 15 4.57 -10.93 3.74
CA ALA A 15 4.79 -11.24 5.15
C ALA A 15 6.05 -12.10 5.37
N ALA A 16 6.31 -13.05 4.46
CA ALA A 16 7.52 -13.87 4.49
C ALA A 16 8.79 -13.01 4.28
N ALA A 17 8.77 -12.10 3.30
CA ALA A 17 9.89 -11.20 3.01
C ALA A 17 10.19 -10.26 4.19
N VAL A 18 9.15 -9.67 4.80
CA VAL A 18 9.29 -8.83 6.00
C VAL A 18 9.92 -9.64 7.14
N GLY A 19 9.41 -10.84 7.40
CA GLY A 19 9.95 -11.70 8.46
C GLY A 19 11.41 -12.09 8.24
N ALA A 20 11.83 -12.32 7.00
CA ALA A 20 13.21 -12.64 6.66
C ALA A 20 14.16 -11.44 6.89
N VAL A 21 13.72 -10.22 6.55
CA VAL A 21 14.48 -8.99 6.80
C VAL A 21 14.58 -8.71 8.30
N ASP A 22 13.46 -8.83 9.04
CA ASP A 22 13.43 -8.60 10.49
C ASP A 22 14.36 -9.55 11.26
N ARG A 23 14.47 -10.80 10.80
CA ARG A 23 15.39 -11.80 11.38
C ARG A 23 16.83 -11.65 10.89
N GLY A 24 17.11 -10.75 9.94
CA GLY A 24 18.43 -10.56 9.33
C GLY A 24 18.87 -11.70 8.40
N GLU A 25 17.95 -12.56 7.99
CA GLU A 25 18.20 -13.70 7.09
C GLU A 25 18.38 -13.24 5.63
N GLN A 26 17.82 -12.08 5.30
CA GLN A 26 17.88 -11.51 3.96
C GLN A 26 18.07 -9.99 4.04
N ASN A 27 18.90 -9.43 3.15
CA ASN A 27 19.04 -7.98 3.02
C ASN A 27 17.77 -7.39 2.40
N LEU A 28 17.41 -6.17 2.82
CA LEU A 28 16.25 -5.42 2.32
C LEU A 28 16.19 -5.34 0.78
N ASP A 29 17.28 -4.96 0.13
CA ASP A 29 17.33 -4.79 -1.34
C ASP A 29 17.06 -6.12 -2.06
N ALA A 30 17.60 -7.21 -1.52
CA ALA A 30 17.39 -8.55 -2.06
C ALA A 30 15.94 -9.03 -1.84
N ALA A 31 15.34 -8.72 -0.69
CA ALA A 31 13.94 -9.04 -0.41
C ALA A 31 12.98 -8.25 -1.33
N VAL A 32 13.27 -6.97 -1.55
CA VAL A 32 12.52 -6.10 -2.47
C VAL A 32 12.64 -6.61 -3.91
N ALA A 33 13.85 -6.91 -4.39
CA ALA A 33 14.05 -7.46 -5.73
C ALA A 33 13.27 -8.77 -5.94
N ALA A 34 13.31 -9.68 -4.97
CA ALA A 34 12.55 -10.93 -5.03
C ALA A 34 11.03 -10.74 -5.05
N LEU A 35 10.51 -9.67 -4.43
CA LEU A 35 9.09 -9.30 -4.52
C LEU A 35 8.76 -8.70 -5.88
N ILE A 36 9.62 -7.84 -6.41
CA ILE A 36 9.45 -7.23 -7.74
C ILE A 36 9.42 -8.30 -8.83
N ASP A 37 10.30 -9.30 -8.77
CA ASP A 37 10.36 -10.41 -9.72
C ASP A 37 9.08 -11.26 -9.73
N GLN A 38 8.30 -11.23 -8.65
CA GLN A 38 7.02 -11.93 -8.57
C GLN A 38 5.85 -11.12 -9.13
N LEU A 39 6.01 -9.81 -9.38
CA LEU A 39 4.95 -8.98 -9.94
C LEU A 39 4.71 -9.33 -11.40
N THR A 40 3.45 -9.33 -11.79
CA THR A 40 3.10 -9.25 -13.21
C THR A 40 3.39 -7.83 -13.71
N GLU A 41 3.60 -7.68 -15.03
CA GLU A 41 3.80 -6.36 -15.65
C GLU A 41 2.67 -5.37 -15.28
N ARG A 42 1.43 -5.87 -15.21
CA ARG A 42 0.27 -5.07 -14.82
C ARG A 42 0.30 -4.64 -13.35
N GLU A 43 0.73 -5.52 -12.45
CA GLU A 43 0.88 -5.18 -11.03
C GLU A 43 2.05 -4.21 -10.81
N LEU A 44 3.15 -4.35 -11.57
CA LEU A 44 4.26 -3.40 -11.53
C LEU A 44 3.82 -2.01 -12.00
N LEU A 45 3.09 -1.92 -13.12
CA LEU A 45 2.52 -0.66 -13.58
C LEU A 45 1.52 -0.07 -12.58
N TRP A 46 0.74 -0.92 -11.91
CA TRP A 46 -0.20 -0.51 -10.86
C TRP A 46 0.50 0.12 -9.65
N LEU A 47 1.69 -0.37 -9.25
CA LEU A 47 2.48 0.27 -8.19
C LEU A 47 2.93 1.69 -8.53
N LEU A 48 2.97 2.05 -9.81
CA LEU A 48 3.33 3.37 -10.32
C LEU A 48 2.10 4.26 -10.56
N ASP A 49 0.90 3.70 -10.42
CA ASP A 49 -0.37 4.42 -10.55
C ASP A 49 -0.88 4.80 -9.15
N GLY A 50 -1.44 6.00 -9.01
CA GLY A 50 -2.12 6.36 -7.76
C GLY A 50 -3.54 5.78 -7.79
N ASP A 51 -4.01 5.10 -6.73
CA ASP A 51 -5.32 4.40 -6.71
C ASP A 51 -6.54 5.35 -6.70
N LEU A 52 -6.41 6.56 -7.25
CA LEU A 52 -7.53 7.44 -7.53
C LEU A 52 -8.12 7.08 -8.88
N THR A 53 -9.05 6.14 -8.88
CA THR A 53 -10.05 6.13 -9.96
C THR A 53 -10.69 7.51 -9.97
N ILE A 54 -10.55 8.24 -11.07
CA ILE A 54 -11.09 9.60 -11.28
C ILE A 54 -12.55 9.74 -10.76
N LEU A 55 -13.33 8.66 -10.82
CA LEU A 55 -14.70 8.57 -10.31
C LEU A 55 -14.85 8.70 -8.77
N ARG A 56 -13.93 8.15 -7.95
CA ARG A 56 -13.98 8.31 -6.48
C ARG A 56 -13.47 9.69 -6.06
N GLY A 57 -12.40 10.17 -6.70
CA GLY A 57 -11.82 11.49 -6.42
C GLY A 57 -12.82 12.63 -6.64
N VAL A 58 -13.62 12.59 -7.71
CA VAL A 58 -14.60 13.64 -8.02
C VAL A 58 -15.79 13.64 -7.05
N ARG A 59 -16.28 12.47 -6.60
CA ARG A 59 -17.41 12.38 -5.67
C ARG A 59 -17.02 12.79 -4.24
N GLU A 60 -15.81 12.49 -3.80
CA GLU A 60 -15.34 12.87 -2.46
C GLU A 60 -14.90 14.35 -2.38
N MET A 61 -14.26 14.90 -3.42
CA MET A 61 -13.96 16.33 -3.51
C MET A 61 -15.22 17.21 -3.43
N SER A 62 -16.37 16.72 -3.92
CA SER A 62 -17.65 17.45 -3.87
C SER A 62 -18.28 17.50 -2.47
N GLN A 63 -17.82 16.71 -1.49
CA GLN A 63 -18.50 16.56 -0.20
C GLN A 63 -17.66 16.95 1.02
N ARG A 64 -16.33 16.74 1.04
CA ARG A 64 -15.35 17.21 2.05
C ARG A 64 -13.93 16.79 1.65
N TYR A 65 -12.96 17.70 1.76
CA TYR A 65 -11.53 17.40 1.54
C TYR A 65 -11.01 16.49 2.68
N ASN A 66 -10.19 15.47 2.37
CA ASN A 66 -9.48 14.58 3.34
C ASN A 66 -10.31 13.74 4.33
N ARG A 67 -11.44 13.16 3.90
CA ARG A 67 -12.24 12.29 4.78
C ARG A 67 -11.61 10.90 5.02
N VAL A 68 -10.80 10.40 4.08
CA VAL A 68 -10.09 9.11 4.17
C VAL A 68 -8.70 9.25 3.54
N PRO A 69 -7.68 8.47 3.98
CA PRO A 69 -6.38 8.42 3.32
C PRO A 69 -6.49 7.96 1.86
N PHE A 70 -5.61 8.50 1.02
CA PHE A 70 -5.41 7.97 -0.32
C PHE A 70 -4.61 6.67 -0.23
N GLU A 71 -5.20 5.56 -0.65
CA GLU A 71 -4.48 4.29 -0.77
C GLU A 71 -3.74 4.24 -2.11
N GLY A 72 -2.58 3.57 -2.14
CA GLY A 72 -1.78 3.39 -3.35
C GLY A 72 -0.96 2.12 -3.30
N GLY A 73 -0.91 1.39 -4.41
CA GLY A 73 0.02 0.28 -4.58
C GLY A 73 -0.29 -0.98 -3.75
N ARG A 74 -1.58 -1.22 -3.44
CA ARG A 74 -2.02 -2.48 -2.83
C ARG A 74 -1.96 -3.62 -3.85
N ILE A 75 -1.34 -4.75 -3.49
CA ILE A 75 -1.27 -5.97 -4.30
C ILE A 75 -1.71 -7.16 -3.45
N ASP A 76 -3.00 -7.51 -3.52
CA ASP A 76 -3.59 -8.56 -2.68
C ASP A 76 -2.93 -9.93 -2.89
N ARG A 77 -2.55 -10.27 -4.13
CA ARG A 77 -1.95 -11.56 -4.47
C ARG A 77 -0.63 -11.82 -3.73
N LEU A 78 0.18 -10.78 -3.56
CA LEU A 78 1.44 -10.85 -2.82
C LEU A 78 1.28 -10.47 -1.34
N GLY A 79 0.10 -10.00 -0.94
CA GLY A 79 -0.18 -9.51 0.42
C GLY A 79 0.41 -8.12 0.70
N ILE A 80 0.69 -7.32 -0.33
CA ILE A 80 1.19 -5.95 -0.16
C ILE A 80 0.01 -5.06 0.26
N PRO A 81 0.03 -4.45 1.46
CA PRO A 81 -1.12 -3.75 2.02
C PRO A 81 -1.42 -2.40 1.36
N GLY A 82 -0.48 -1.87 0.56
CA GLY A 82 -0.53 -0.52 0.01
C GLY A 82 -0.08 0.55 1.01
N ILE A 83 0.15 1.76 0.50
CA ILE A 83 0.55 2.94 1.25
C ILE A 83 -0.66 3.84 1.44
N ARG A 84 -0.86 4.36 2.65
CA ARG A 84 -1.89 5.38 2.95
C ARG A 84 -1.25 6.75 3.01
N PHE A 85 -1.58 7.59 2.04
CA PHE A 85 -1.12 8.96 1.94
C PHE A 85 -2.18 9.93 2.50
N THR A 86 -1.76 10.81 3.40
CA THR A 86 -2.56 11.92 3.91
C THR A 86 -1.71 13.17 3.90
N ASP A 87 -2.27 14.28 3.41
CA ASP A 87 -1.59 15.58 3.49
C ASP A 87 -1.54 16.08 4.95
N GLY A 88 -0.66 17.04 5.23
CA GLY A 88 -0.49 17.54 6.59
C GLY A 88 0.85 18.19 6.87
N PRO A 89 1.18 19.36 6.29
CA PRO A 89 2.41 20.08 6.65
C PRO A 89 2.48 20.47 8.14
N ARG A 90 1.38 20.36 8.89
CA ARG A 90 1.29 20.61 10.34
C ARG A 90 0.76 19.41 11.15
N GLY A 91 0.79 18.20 10.61
CA GLY A 91 0.22 16.99 11.21
C GLY A 91 -0.90 16.37 10.38
N VAL A 92 -1.37 15.18 10.76
CA VAL A 92 -2.34 14.36 9.99
C VAL A 92 -3.60 15.17 9.68
N ALA A 93 -3.83 15.54 8.42
CA ALA A 93 -4.98 16.35 7.99
C ALA A 93 -6.24 15.51 7.70
N LEU A 94 -6.49 14.47 8.51
CA LEU A 94 -7.72 13.67 8.45
C LEU A 94 -8.80 14.30 9.34
N GLY A 95 -10.00 14.61 8.80
CA GLY A 95 -11.11 15.20 9.56
C GLY A 95 -12.35 15.61 8.77
#